data_AF-A0A1I3RW51-F1
#
_entry.id   AF-A0A1I3RW51-F1
#
_cell.length_a   1.000
_cell.length_b   1.000
_cell.length_c   1.000
_cell.angle_alpha   90.00
_cell.angle_beta   90.00
_cell.angle_gamma   90.00
#
_symmetry.space_group_name_H-M   'P 1'
#
loop_
_entity.id
_entity.type
_entity.pdbx_description
1 polymer ?
#
loop_
_entity_poly.entity_id
_entity_poly.type
_entity_poly.pdbx_seq_one_letter_code
_entity_poly.pdbx_strand_id
1 'polypeptide(L)'
;MTETLSVDALRAYLRCPRQYELGYVYDLEGTDEDDATADRVSLLRTAICAALESDESDPEALEAVAKRRLSTLWDDHDEPFHSQAQRRHERRVLEATLRAYLELAGVEHAMGVRELRQEVADGDATLAGPEIDLESSISVPDSDAEPVTLEATVDYVYGDGSSLVGVRFVPTLWPMGYLRYRSEWEDVEDRFVDHFDPEADEFDPGSVGTLLETAVVLDGLRSYADRLGLSDRTCRYVWVPLADRSETSINWVRETVETSLEVADLTDVYVDHHTFGMTHEHRNRTVDGRLESVVDRLRSDGFDPSERWDDIVDEVCPACEYRVCCGEYVGTEVAFDG
;
A
#
# COMPACT_ATOMS: atom_id res chain seq x y z
N MET A 1 4.15 -25.32 -10.78
CA MET A 1 4.79 -23.98 -10.83
C MET A 1 3.93 -23.17 -9.90
N THR A 2 4.48 -22.72 -8.78
CA THR A 2 3.74 -21.88 -7.84
C THR A 2 3.25 -20.66 -8.59
N GLU A 3 1.94 -20.46 -8.56
CA GLU A 3 1.31 -19.29 -9.11
C GLU A 3 1.59 -18.12 -8.18
N THR A 4 2.04 -17.00 -8.75
CA THR A 4 2.40 -15.80 -8.01
C THR A 4 1.42 -14.69 -8.36
N LEU A 5 0.93 -13.99 -7.35
CA LEU A 5 -0.01 -12.90 -7.48
C LEU A 5 0.42 -11.72 -6.60
N SER A 6 0.49 -10.52 -7.16
CA SER A 6 0.80 -9.32 -6.37
C SER A 6 -0.43 -8.78 -5.64
N VAL A 7 -0.20 -8.06 -4.53
CA VAL A 7 -1.28 -7.32 -3.84
C VAL A 7 -1.95 -6.29 -4.76
N ASP A 8 -1.21 -5.67 -5.67
CA ASP A 8 -1.79 -4.70 -6.62
C ASP A 8 -2.74 -5.39 -7.62
N ALA A 9 -2.39 -6.61 -8.06
CA ALA A 9 -3.28 -7.45 -8.86
C ALA A 9 -4.55 -7.84 -8.07
N LEU A 10 -4.42 -8.20 -6.78
CA LEU A 10 -5.56 -8.39 -5.88
C LEU A 10 -6.46 -7.15 -5.84
N ARG A 11 -5.89 -5.97 -5.63
CA ARG A 11 -6.64 -4.70 -5.59
C ARG A 11 -7.33 -4.37 -6.91
N ALA A 12 -6.68 -4.64 -8.04
CA ALA A 12 -7.27 -4.49 -9.37
C ALA A 12 -8.50 -5.40 -9.52
N TYR A 13 -8.41 -6.66 -9.05
CA TYR A 13 -9.53 -7.60 -9.09
C TYR A 13 -10.72 -7.14 -8.23
N LEU A 14 -10.46 -6.68 -7.01
CA LEU A 14 -11.52 -6.18 -6.11
C LEU A 14 -12.24 -4.95 -6.69
N ARG A 15 -11.50 -4.07 -7.37
CA ARG A 15 -12.12 -2.92 -8.06
C ARG A 15 -12.98 -3.37 -9.23
N CYS A 16 -12.45 -4.23 -10.08
CA CYS A 16 -13.20 -4.77 -11.22
C CYS A 16 -12.52 -6.05 -11.74
N PRO A 17 -13.21 -7.20 -11.72
CA PRO A 17 -12.67 -8.46 -12.25
C PRO A 17 -12.23 -8.36 -13.73
N ARG A 18 -12.93 -7.55 -14.53
CA ARG A 18 -12.56 -7.30 -15.93
C ARG A 18 -11.31 -6.43 -16.07
N GLN A 19 -11.10 -5.47 -15.17
CA GLN A 19 -9.87 -4.67 -15.15
C GLN A 19 -8.66 -5.57 -14.86
N TYR A 20 -8.79 -6.47 -13.89
CA TYR A 20 -7.76 -7.47 -13.59
C TYR A 20 -7.44 -8.34 -14.82
N GLU A 21 -8.44 -8.89 -15.49
CA GLU A 21 -8.21 -9.75 -16.65
C GLU A 21 -7.49 -9.00 -17.78
N LEU A 22 -7.90 -7.77 -18.07
CA LEU A 22 -7.27 -6.95 -19.11
C LEU A 22 -5.82 -6.60 -18.74
N GLY A 23 -5.57 -6.13 -17.52
CA GLY A 23 -4.23 -5.74 -17.06
C GLY A 23 -3.28 -6.93 -16.88
N TYR A 24 -3.67 -7.91 -16.06
CA TYR A 24 -2.78 -8.94 -15.52
C TYR A 24 -2.84 -10.28 -16.28
N VAL A 25 -3.97 -10.63 -16.91
CA VAL A 25 -4.09 -11.88 -17.68
C VAL A 25 -3.72 -11.67 -19.14
N TYR A 26 -4.16 -10.57 -19.74
CA TYR A 26 -3.83 -10.22 -21.12
C TYR A 26 -2.62 -9.32 -21.27
N ASP A 27 -1.96 -8.91 -20.17
CA ASP A 27 -0.75 -8.09 -20.17
C ASP A 27 -0.96 -6.77 -20.96
N LEU A 28 -2.15 -6.19 -20.80
CA LEU A 28 -2.49 -4.87 -21.40
C LEU A 28 -2.20 -3.71 -20.45
N GLU A 29 -1.68 -4.00 -19.25
CA GLU A 29 -1.18 -2.98 -18.34
C GLU A 29 -0.12 -2.18 -19.07
N GLY A 30 -0.42 -0.89 -19.31
CA GLY A 30 0.57 0.01 -19.88
C GLY A 30 1.77 0.04 -18.93
N THR A 31 2.99 0.07 -19.47
CA THR A 31 4.14 0.46 -18.66
C THR A 31 3.82 1.85 -18.11
N ASP A 32 3.71 1.99 -16.77
CA ASP A 32 3.31 3.16 -15.98
C ASP A 32 4.14 4.44 -16.26
N GLU A 33 4.24 4.88 -17.51
CA GLU A 33 5.07 6.02 -17.91
C GLU A 33 4.36 7.37 -17.66
N ASP A 34 3.12 7.39 -17.15
CA ASP A 34 2.27 8.59 -17.14
C ASP A 34 1.66 9.00 -15.76
N ASP A 35 1.97 8.36 -14.63
CA ASP A 35 1.58 8.89 -13.30
C ASP A 35 2.69 9.72 -12.65
N ALA A 36 2.75 10.99 -13.05
CA ALA A 36 3.68 11.96 -12.47
C ALA A 36 3.59 12.09 -10.93
N THR A 37 2.45 11.78 -10.31
CA THR A 37 2.34 11.76 -8.85
C THR A 37 3.04 10.53 -8.27
N ALA A 38 2.85 9.35 -8.85
CA ALA A 38 3.56 8.13 -8.45
C ALA A 38 5.09 8.29 -8.59
N ASP A 39 5.56 8.87 -9.69
CA ASP A 39 6.99 9.13 -9.91
C ASP A 39 7.58 10.03 -8.82
N ARG A 40 6.90 11.14 -8.51
CA ARG A 40 7.35 12.08 -7.48
C ARG A 40 7.34 11.45 -6.08
N VAL A 41 6.36 10.59 -5.78
CA VAL A 41 6.35 9.80 -4.55
C VAL A 41 7.55 8.86 -4.52
N SER A 42 7.89 8.19 -5.63
CA SER A 42 9.08 7.33 -5.75
C SER A 42 10.39 8.09 -5.45
N LEU A 43 10.51 9.35 -5.89
CA LEU A 43 11.67 10.18 -5.54
C LEU A 43 11.79 10.39 -4.02
N LEU A 44 10.68 10.67 -3.33
CA LEU A 44 10.66 10.82 -1.88
C LEU A 44 10.95 9.52 -1.16
N ARG A 45 10.31 8.41 -1.57
CA ARG A 45 10.54 7.06 -1.04
C ARG A 45 12.03 6.72 -1.05
N THR A 46 12.65 6.88 -2.21
CA THR A 46 14.08 6.62 -2.40
C THR A 46 14.96 7.55 -1.56
N ALA A 47 14.61 8.83 -1.45
CA ALA A 47 15.37 9.79 -0.66
C ALA A 47 15.30 9.51 0.85
N ILE A 48 14.13 9.12 1.34
CA ILE A 48 13.91 8.77 2.75
C ILE A 48 14.62 7.45 3.08
N CYS A 49 14.45 6.41 2.26
CA CYS A 49 15.13 5.12 2.48
C CYS A 49 16.65 5.29 2.52
N ALA A 50 17.24 6.09 1.63
CA ALA A 50 18.67 6.38 1.66
C ALA A 50 19.14 7.06 2.96
N ALA A 51 18.27 7.84 3.61
CA ALA A 51 18.58 8.43 4.92
C ALA A 51 18.46 7.39 6.05
N LEU A 52 17.46 6.51 6.00
CA LEU A 52 17.29 5.42 6.98
C LEU A 52 18.35 4.33 6.86
N GLU A 53 18.87 4.10 5.65
CA GLU A 53 20.02 3.23 5.39
C GLU A 53 21.33 3.80 5.94
N SER A 54 21.40 5.13 6.10
CA SER A 54 22.57 5.76 6.68
C SER A 54 22.69 5.41 8.18
N ASP A 55 23.92 5.41 8.70
CA ASP A 55 24.16 5.21 10.14
C ASP A 55 23.93 6.51 10.96
N GLU A 56 23.34 7.54 10.33
CA GLU A 56 23.05 8.81 10.99
C GLU A 56 21.78 8.69 11.85
N SER A 57 21.83 9.23 13.06
CA SER A 57 20.67 9.33 13.95
C SER A 57 20.46 10.76 14.46
N ASP A 58 21.27 11.70 14.00
CA ASP A 58 21.09 13.12 14.28
C ASP A 58 20.09 13.71 13.27
N PRO A 59 19.09 14.51 13.72
CA PRO A 59 18.07 15.06 12.83
C PRO A 59 18.64 15.87 11.66
N GLU A 60 19.67 16.70 11.91
CA GLU A 60 20.26 17.57 10.88
C GLU A 60 21.07 16.74 9.87
N ALA A 61 21.79 15.72 10.35
CA ALA A 61 22.53 14.80 9.50
C ALA A 61 21.60 13.96 8.61
N LEU A 62 20.52 13.40 9.17
CA LEU A 62 19.49 12.68 8.42
C LEU A 62 18.86 13.55 7.34
N GLU A 63 18.45 14.78 7.69
CA GLU A 63 17.89 15.73 6.73
C GLU A 63 18.90 16.06 5.62
N ALA A 64 20.18 16.20 5.95
CA ALA A 64 21.23 16.48 4.98
C ALA A 64 21.47 15.32 4.00
N VAL A 65 21.36 14.06 4.45
CA VAL A 65 21.45 12.88 3.57
C VAL A 65 20.23 12.82 2.65
N ALA A 66 19.03 12.88 3.24
CA ALA A 66 17.78 12.76 2.52
C ALA A 66 17.62 13.86 1.45
N LYS A 67 17.90 15.13 1.80
CA LYS A 67 17.85 16.26 0.86
C LYS A 67 18.85 16.15 -0.27
N ARG A 68 20.07 15.66 0.02
CA ARG A 68 21.08 15.47 -1.01
C ARG A 68 20.62 14.43 -2.02
N ARG A 69 20.09 13.29 -1.53
CA ARG A 69 19.55 12.25 -2.38
C ARG A 69 18.37 12.75 -3.22
N LEU A 70 17.41 13.44 -2.60
CA LEU A 70 16.28 14.05 -3.30
C LEU A 70 16.73 15.05 -4.36
N SER A 71 17.71 15.91 -4.07
CA SER A 71 18.19 16.89 -5.06
C SER A 71 18.82 16.21 -6.27
N THR A 72 19.62 15.16 -6.06
CA THR A 72 20.20 14.38 -7.18
C THR A 72 19.10 13.76 -8.03
N LEU A 73 18.15 13.07 -7.39
CA LEU A 73 17.02 12.45 -8.09
C LEU A 73 16.17 13.47 -8.86
N TRP A 74 15.90 14.62 -8.24
CA TRP A 74 15.12 15.70 -8.86
C TRP A 74 15.83 16.35 -10.06
N ASP A 75 17.16 16.43 -10.02
CA ASP A 75 17.94 17.00 -11.11
C ASP A 75 17.98 16.06 -12.33
N ASP A 76 17.88 14.75 -12.10
CA ASP A 76 17.76 13.71 -13.15
C ASP A 76 16.29 13.44 -13.56
N HIS A 77 15.31 13.89 -12.77
CA HIS A 77 13.88 13.72 -13.04
C HIS A 77 13.43 14.54 -14.24
N ASP A 78 13.04 13.85 -15.30
CA ASP A 78 12.49 14.44 -16.52
C ASP A 78 10.98 14.32 -16.51
N GLU A 79 10.29 15.46 -16.42
CA GLU A 79 8.84 15.52 -16.49
C GLU A 79 8.46 16.75 -17.32
N PRO A 80 7.42 16.67 -18.18
CA PRO A 80 6.93 17.80 -18.96
C PRO A 80 6.26 18.86 -18.07
N PHE A 81 7.05 19.61 -17.31
CA PHE A 81 6.57 20.74 -16.52
C PHE A 81 6.04 21.85 -17.43
N HIS A 82 4.86 22.39 -17.12
CA HIS A 82 4.32 23.52 -17.89
C HIS A 82 5.15 24.81 -17.70
N SER A 83 5.90 24.94 -16.59
CA SER A 83 6.79 26.08 -16.37
C SER A 83 7.92 25.81 -15.37
N GLN A 84 8.98 26.62 -15.41
CA GLN A 84 10.03 26.63 -14.38
C GLN A 84 9.49 26.96 -12.98
N ALA A 85 8.44 27.77 -12.91
CA ALA A 85 7.78 28.09 -11.64
C ALA A 85 7.10 26.86 -11.04
N GLN A 86 6.43 26.07 -11.88
CA GLN A 86 5.84 24.79 -11.48
C GLN A 86 6.93 23.81 -11.02
N ARG A 87 8.00 23.61 -11.79
CA ARG A 87 9.13 22.76 -11.37
C ARG A 87 9.70 23.19 -10.00
N ARG A 88 9.89 24.50 -9.77
CA ARG A 88 10.34 24.99 -8.46
C ARG A 88 9.32 24.76 -7.35
N HIS A 89 8.03 24.86 -7.65
CA HIS A 89 6.97 24.64 -6.68
C HIS A 89 6.91 23.17 -6.26
N GLU A 90 6.86 22.25 -7.22
CA GLU A 90 6.85 20.81 -6.95
C GLU A 90 8.06 20.39 -6.11
N ARG A 91 9.26 20.87 -6.45
CA ARG A 91 10.46 20.64 -5.62
C ARG A 91 10.27 21.09 -4.16
N ARG A 92 9.67 22.26 -3.93
CA ARG A 92 9.42 22.76 -2.56
C ARG A 92 8.40 21.91 -1.81
N VAL A 93 7.40 21.37 -2.51
CA VAL A 93 6.44 20.42 -1.91
C VAL A 93 7.20 19.18 -1.45
N LEU A 94 8.01 18.57 -2.31
CA LEU A 94 8.81 17.39 -1.93
C LEU A 94 9.77 17.68 -0.76
N GLU A 95 10.48 18.80 -0.79
CA GLU A 95 11.37 19.20 0.31
C GLU A 95 10.62 19.45 1.62
N ALA A 96 9.39 19.97 1.57
CA ALA A 96 8.54 20.16 2.74
C ALA A 96 8.03 18.82 3.28
N THR A 97 7.55 17.91 2.42
CA THR A 97 7.08 16.57 2.80
C THR A 97 8.20 15.76 3.45
N LEU A 98 9.39 15.78 2.85
CA LEU A 98 10.57 15.11 3.39
C LEU A 98 10.91 15.63 4.79
N ARG A 99 10.86 16.95 4.99
CA ARG A 99 11.08 17.53 6.33
C ARG A 99 9.99 17.10 7.31
N ALA A 100 8.72 17.16 6.93
CA ALA A 100 7.62 16.77 7.79
C ALA A 100 7.73 15.31 8.25
N TYR A 101 8.14 14.40 7.35
CA TYR A 101 8.43 13.01 7.72
C TYR A 101 9.57 12.91 8.75
N LEU A 102 10.69 13.60 8.51
CA LEU A 102 11.85 13.53 9.39
C LEU A 102 11.56 14.11 10.79
N GLU A 103 10.78 15.18 10.85
CA GLU A 103 10.32 15.80 12.10
C GLU A 103 9.34 14.91 12.86
N LEU A 104 8.45 14.21 12.15
CA LEU A 104 7.42 13.37 12.74
C LEU A 104 7.97 12.04 13.26
N ALA A 105 8.76 11.34 12.44
CA ALA A 105 9.13 9.95 12.69
C ALA A 105 10.57 9.56 12.31
N GLY A 106 11.25 10.36 11.46
CA GLY A 106 12.50 9.94 10.83
C GLY A 106 13.63 9.55 11.79
N VAL A 107 13.79 10.24 12.92
CA VAL A 107 14.83 9.94 13.92
C VAL A 107 14.57 8.61 14.62
N GLU A 108 13.33 8.40 15.07
CA GLU A 108 12.92 7.16 15.75
C GLU A 108 13.06 5.96 14.81
N HIS A 109 12.58 6.09 13.58
CA HIS A 109 12.68 5.04 12.58
C HIS A 109 14.13 4.73 12.22
N ALA A 110 14.98 5.75 12.00
CA ALA A 110 16.41 5.55 11.73
C ALA A 110 17.13 4.83 12.90
N MET A 111 16.81 5.21 14.14
CA MET A 111 17.32 4.51 15.31
C MET A 111 16.86 3.04 15.35
N GLY A 112 15.57 2.78 15.11
CA GLY A 112 15.02 1.43 15.08
C GLY A 112 15.59 0.55 13.97
N VAL A 113 15.86 1.11 12.79
CA VAL A 113 16.55 0.40 11.69
C VAL A 113 17.99 0.04 12.12
N ARG A 114 18.70 1.01 12.71
CA ARG A 114 20.09 0.81 13.15
C ARG A 114 20.21 -0.21 14.28
N GLU A 115 19.30 -0.16 15.25
CA GLU A 115 19.26 -1.11 16.36
C GLU A 115 18.93 -2.52 15.86
N LEU A 116 17.91 -2.65 15.01
CA LEU A 116 17.56 -3.91 14.37
C LEU A 116 18.73 -4.51 13.60
N ARG A 117 19.48 -3.69 12.84
CA ARG A 117 20.69 -4.12 12.11
C ARG A 117 21.77 -4.71 13.02
N GLN A 118 21.88 -4.25 14.27
CA GLN A 118 22.85 -4.77 15.23
C GLN A 118 22.40 -6.09 15.87
N GLU A 119 21.09 -6.35 15.92
CA GLU A 119 20.52 -7.56 16.51
C GLU A 119 20.47 -8.73 15.53
N VAL A 120 20.24 -8.46 14.25
CA VAL A 120 20.15 -9.49 13.21
C VAL A 120 21.50 -10.18 13.04
N ALA A 121 21.49 -11.52 13.07
CA ALA A 121 22.70 -12.34 12.95
C ALA A 121 23.34 -12.26 11.55
N ASP A 122 22.55 -11.94 10.54
CA ASP A 122 22.95 -11.75 9.16
C ASP A 122 23.12 -10.25 8.83
N GLY A 123 24.36 -9.80 8.76
CA GLY A 123 24.71 -8.40 8.51
C GLY A 123 24.36 -7.89 7.10
N ASP A 124 23.81 -8.75 6.24
CA ASP A 124 23.38 -8.43 4.86
C ASP A 124 21.84 -8.30 4.73
N ALA A 125 21.10 -8.33 5.84
CA ALA A 125 19.66 -8.14 5.82
C ALA A 125 19.27 -6.75 5.29
N THR A 126 18.50 -6.71 4.21
CA THR A 126 17.91 -5.49 3.66
C THR A 126 16.78 -5.00 4.56
N LEU A 127 17.08 -4.05 5.45
CA LEU A 127 16.12 -3.46 6.39
C LEU A 127 15.52 -2.14 5.89
N ALA A 128 16.15 -1.52 4.90
CA ALA A 128 15.62 -0.33 4.24
C ALA A 128 16.02 -0.40 2.77
N GLY A 129 15.13 0.10 1.92
CA GLY A 129 15.25 0.07 0.47
C GLY A 129 13.83 0.01 -0.09
N PRO A 130 13.47 0.86 -1.08
CA PRO A 130 12.06 1.20 -1.32
C PRO A 130 11.16 0.00 -1.69
N GLU A 131 11.73 -1.18 -1.92
CA GLU A 131 11.03 -2.40 -2.30
C GLU A 131 11.66 -3.59 -1.54
N ILE A 132 11.28 -3.78 -0.27
CA ILE A 132 11.51 -5.04 0.45
C ILE A 132 10.35 -5.96 0.13
N ASP A 133 10.65 -7.04 -0.60
CA ASP A 133 9.67 -8.07 -0.95
C ASP A 133 9.31 -8.93 0.25
N LEU A 134 7.99 -9.09 0.43
CA LEU A 134 7.36 -9.94 1.40
C LEU A 134 6.48 -10.94 0.68
N GLU A 135 6.59 -12.20 1.08
CA GLU A 135 5.83 -13.30 0.48
C GLU A 135 4.93 -13.93 1.55
N SER A 136 3.67 -14.17 1.18
CA SER A 136 2.73 -15.00 1.94
C SER A 136 2.27 -16.16 1.07
N SER A 137 2.02 -17.33 1.66
CA SER A 137 1.55 -18.50 0.93
C SER A 137 0.13 -18.87 1.36
N ILE A 138 -0.78 -18.90 0.40
CA ILE A 138 -2.19 -19.22 0.64
C ILE A 138 -2.55 -20.56 0.03
N SER A 139 -3.15 -21.42 0.85
CA SER A 139 -3.70 -22.70 0.44
C SER A 139 -5.21 -22.57 0.37
N VAL A 140 -5.76 -22.69 -0.84
CA VAL A 140 -7.22 -22.67 -1.02
C VAL A 140 -7.82 -23.96 -0.46
N PRO A 141 -8.79 -23.89 0.48
CA PRO A 141 -9.43 -25.07 1.05
C PRO A 141 -10.08 -25.96 -0.02
N ASP A 142 -10.07 -27.27 0.20
CA ASP A 142 -10.73 -28.27 -0.65
C ASP A 142 -10.24 -28.35 -2.12
N SER A 143 -9.11 -27.70 -2.43
CA SER A 143 -8.41 -27.83 -3.70
C SER A 143 -7.13 -28.67 -3.54
N ASP A 144 -6.94 -29.68 -4.40
CA ASP A 144 -5.66 -30.40 -4.52
C ASP A 144 -4.58 -29.55 -5.25
N ALA A 145 -4.86 -28.27 -5.53
CA ALA A 145 -3.97 -27.36 -6.22
C ALA A 145 -2.77 -26.95 -5.36
N GLU A 146 -1.66 -26.58 -6.02
CA GLU A 146 -0.51 -25.97 -5.36
C GLU A 146 -0.92 -24.66 -4.66
N PRO A 147 -0.28 -24.26 -3.54
CA PRO A 147 -0.54 -22.96 -2.92
C PRO A 147 -0.24 -21.80 -3.88
N VAL A 148 -0.89 -20.66 -3.67
CA VAL A 148 -0.58 -19.38 -4.34
C VAL A 148 0.40 -18.61 -3.47
N THR A 149 1.44 -18.05 -4.07
CA THR A 149 2.29 -17.05 -3.41
C THR A 149 1.70 -15.67 -3.67
N LEU A 150 1.40 -14.94 -2.59
CA LEU A 150 1.05 -13.54 -2.63
C LEU A 150 2.27 -12.69 -2.33
N GLU A 151 2.54 -11.71 -3.20
CA GLU A 151 3.66 -10.78 -3.08
C GLU A 151 3.18 -9.39 -2.64
N ALA A 152 3.84 -8.85 -1.63
CA ALA A 152 3.65 -7.49 -1.14
C ALA A 152 5.01 -6.82 -0.93
N THR A 153 5.02 -5.49 -0.92
CA THR A 153 6.24 -4.71 -0.72
C THR A 153 6.09 -3.70 0.41
N VAL A 154 7.16 -3.53 1.19
CA VAL A 154 7.32 -2.44 2.16
C VAL A 154 8.61 -1.68 1.86
N ASP A 155 8.68 -0.40 2.22
CA ASP A 155 9.84 0.45 1.92
C ASP A 155 10.99 0.28 2.91
N TYR A 156 10.67 -0.09 4.14
CA TYR A 156 11.66 -0.42 5.17
C TYR A 156 11.00 -1.15 6.33
N VAL A 157 11.85 -1.77 7.13
CA VAL A 157 11.50 -2.47 8.36
C VAL A 157 12.38 -1.94 9.49
N TYR A 158 11.77 -1.60 10.61
CA TYR A 158 12.50 -1.14 11.80
C TYR A 158 12.04 -1.86 13.06
N GLY A 159 12.91 -1.90 14.07
CA GLY A 159 12.55 -2.42 15.38
C GLY A 159 11.91 -1.32 16.24
N ASP A 160 10.75 -1.62 16.83
CA ASP A 160 10.09 -0.80 17.85
C ASP A 160 9.82 -1.65 19.09
N GLY A 161 10.73 -1.61 20.06
CA GLY A 161 10.67 -2.45 21.26
C GLY A 161 10.61 -3.94 20.89
N SER A 162 9.51 -4.61 21.27
CA SER A 162 9.26 -6.02 20.95
C SER A 162 8.62 -6.25 19.58
N SER A 163 8.40 -5.19 18.80
CA SER A 163 7.77 -5.26 17.49
C SER A 163 8.79 -5.14 16.36
N LEU A 164 8.47 -5.78 15.25
CA LEU A 164 9.05 -5.56 13.93
C LEU A 164 8.00 -4.81 13.11
N VAL A 165 8.33 -3.61 12.64
CA VAL A 165 7.37 -2.74 11.96
C VAL A 165 7.77 -2.60 10.50
N GLY A 166 6.92 -3.09 9.59
CA GLY A 166 7.02 -2.80 8.16
C GLY A 166 6.33 -1.48 7.85
N VAL A 167 6.98 -0.62 7.07
CA VAL A 167 6.42 0.67 6.68
C VAL A 167 6.30 0.76 5.17
N ARG A 168 5.13 1.17 4.68
CA ARG A 168 4.89 1.49 3.27
C ARG A 168 4.56 2.97 3.12
N PHE A 169 5.25 3.62 2.20
CA PHE A 169 4.91 4.95 1.72
C PHE A 169 3.84 4.85 0.66
N VAL A 170 2.74 5.57 0.87
CA VAL A 170 1.61 5.62 -0.07
C VAL A 170 1.40 7.03 -0.57
N PRO A 171 0.80 7.24 -1.76
CA PRO A 171 0.47 8.60 -2.20
C PRO A 171 -0.51 9.29 -1.25
N THR A 172 -1.55 8.57 -0.83
CA THR A 172 -2.59 9.06 0.09
C THR A 172 -3.12 7.91 0.95
N LEU A 173 -3.78 8.24 2.06
CA LEU A 173 -4.56 7.28 2.86
C LEU A 173 -5.98 7.06 2.33
N TRP A 174 -6.34 7.65 1.18
CA TRP A 174 -7.70 7.58 0.63
C TRP A 174 -8.22 6.14 0.45
N PRO A 175 -7.40 5.16 0.00
CA PRO A 175 -7.86 3.77 -0.13
C PRO A 175 -8.31 3.13 1.18
N MET A 176 -7.92 3.67 2.34
CA MET A 176 -8.41 3.17 3.62
C MET A 176 -9.89 3.52 3.85
N GLY A 177 -10.47 4.45 3.08
CA GLY A 177 -11.85 4.88 3.26
C GLY A 177 -12.16 5.23 4.71
N TYR A 178 -13.20 4.59 5.27
CA TYR A 178 -13.58 4.77 6.66
C TYR A 178 -12.65 4.10 7.68
N LEU A 179 -11.82 3.13 7.27
CA LEU A 179 -10.88 2.44 8.17
C LEU A 179 -9.95 3.43 8.87
N ARG A 180 -9.57 4.53 8.20
CA ARG A 180 -8.75 5.60 8.77
C ARG A 180 -9.33 6.20 10.06
N TYR A 181 -10.65 6.18 10.21
CA TYR A 181 -11.34 6.83 11.33
C TYR A 181 -11.84 5.84 12.39
N ARG A 182 -11.66 4.53 12.19
CA ARG A 182 -12.11 3.51 13.13
C ARG A 182 -10.96 3.10 14.03
N SER A 183 -11.25 2.99 15.32
CA SER A 183 -10.28 2.56 16.32
C SER A 183 -10.49 1.13 16.80
N GLU A 184 -11.60 0.48 16.43
CA GLU A 184 -12.00 -0.82 16.94
C GLU A 184 -12.49 -1.73 15.81
N TRP A 185 -12.20 -3.03 15.91
CA TRP A 185 -12.57 -4.00 14.88
C TRP A 185 -14.09 -4.15 14.70
N GLU A 186 -14.89 -4.01 15.77
CA GLU A 186 -16.35 -4.14 15.71
C GLU A 186 -16.96 -3.11 14.73
N ASP A 187 -16.31 -1.95 14.58
CA ASP A 187 -16.69 -0.92 13.61
C ASP A 187 -16.30 -1.25 12.16
N VAL A 188 -15.39 -2.22 11.97
CA VAL A 188 -14.82 -2.64 10.68
C VAL A 188 -15.49 -3.90 10.15
N GLU A 189 -15.91 -4.81 11.04
CA GLU A 189 -16.52 -6.09 10.66
C GLU A 189 -17.75 -5.92 9.75
N ASP A 190 -18.63 -4.97 10.08
CA ASP A 190 -19.84 -4.65 9.31
C ASP A 190 -19.51 -4.08 7.91
N ARG A 191 -18.29 -3.58 7.72
CA ARG A 191 -17.79 -3.03 6.44
C ARG A 191 -17.06 -4.07 5.60
N PHE A 192 -16.64 -5.16 6.20
CA PHE A 192 -16.01 -6.26 5.49
C PHE A 192 -17.07 -7.25 5.01
N VAL A 193 -18.05 -6.73 4.28
CA VAL A 193 -19.01 -7.50 3.49
C VAL A 193 -18.33 -8.03 2.23
N ASP A 194 -18.84 -9.14 1.70
CA ASP A 194 -18.39 -9.60 0.39
C ASP A 194 -18.80 -8.54 -0.63
N HIS A 195 -17.85 -7.72 -1.07
CA HIS A 195 -18.13 -6.69 -2.06
C HIS A 195 -18.54 -7.27 -3.42
N PHE A 196 -18.46 -8.59 -3.65
CA PHE A 196 -19.07 -9.24 -4.82
C PHE A 196 -20.49 -9.77 -4.55
N ASP A 197 -20.97 -9.73 -3.31
CA ASP A 197 -22.36 -10.06 -3.01
C ASP A 197 -23.27 -8.94 -3.53
N PRO A 198 -24.15 -9.19 -4.52
CA PRO A 198 -25.07 -8.19 -5.05
C PRO A 198 -26.11 -7.73 -4.01
N GLU A 199 -26.30 -8.47 -2.93
CA GLU A 199 -27.19 -8.10 -1.82
C GLU A 199 -26.49 -7.26 -0.75
N ALA A 200 -25.17 -7.08 -0.82
CA ALA A 200 -24.44 -6.29 0.16
C ALA A 200 -24.63 -4.78 -0.09
N ASP A 201 -24.97 -4.06 0.98
CA ASP A 201 -25.34 -2.64 0.98
C ASP A 201 -24.20 -1.68 0.60
N GLU A 202 -22.94 -2.16 0.54
CA GLU A 202 -21.76 -1.32 0.34
C GLU A 202 -20.76 -1.94 -0.64
N PHE A 203 -20.23 -1.10 -1.52
CA PHE A 203 -19.14 -1.40 -2.45
C PHE A 203 -17.92 -0.54 -2.05
N ASP A 204 -16.96 -1.13 -1.35
CA ASP A 204 -15.74 -0.42 -0.90
C ASP A 204 -14.49 -1.28 -1.16
N PRO A 205 -14.08 -1.42 -2.44
CA PRO A 205 -12.92 -2.23 -2.82
C PRO A 205 -11.60 -1.69 -2.26
N GLY A 206 -11.52 -0.40 -1.92
CA GLY A 206 -10.35 0.22 -1.31
C GLY A 206 -10.09 -0.30 0.11
N SER A 207 -11.13 -0.22 0.96
CA SER A 207 -11.02 -0.68 2.35
C SER A 207 -10.76 -2.19 2.43
N VAL A 208 -11.47 -2.99 1.62
CA VAL A 208 -11.26 -4.44 1.56
C VAL A 208 -9.84 -4.76 1.08
N GLY A 209 -9.36 -4.12 0.00
CA GLY A 209 -8.01 -4.31 -0.51
C GLY A 209 -6.93 -3.94 0.50
N THR A 210 -7.15 -2.91 1.31
CA THR A 210 -6.23 -2.51 2.39
C THR A 210 -6.12 -3.58 3.48
N LEU A 211 -7.24 -4.18 3.88
CA LEU A 211 -7.26 -5.25 4.89
C LEU A 211 -6.62 -6.55 4.37
N LEU A 212 -6.90 -6.90 3.11
CA LEU A 212 -6.28 -8.06 2.46
C LEU A 212 -4.77 -7.87 2.32
N GLU A 213 -4.31 -6.71 1.90
CA GLU A 213 -2.88 -6.38 1.92
C GLU A 213 -2.29 -6.48 3.31
N THR A 214 -2.98 -5.97 4.33
CA THR A 214 -2.49 -6.04 5.72
C THR A 214 -2.29 -7.48 6.15
N ALA A 215 -3.21 -8.39 5.78
CA ALA A 215 -3.05 -9.82 6.04
C ALA A 215 -1.80 -10.40 5.38
N VAL A 216 -1.61 -10.12 4.08
CA VAL A 216 -0.44 -10.58 3.29
C VAL A 216 0.86 -10.04 3.87
N VAL A 217 0.91 -8.75 4.17
CA VAL A 217 2.10 -8.08 4.71
C VAL A 217 2.44 -8.61 6.10
N LEU A 218 1.46 -8.81 6.99
CA LEU A 218 1.73 -9.33 8.32
C LEU A 218 2.23 -10.78 8.30
N ASP A 219 1.68 -11.63 7.42
CA ASP A 219 2.19 -12.99 7.24
C ASP A 219 3.60 -12.99 6.63
N GLY A 220 3.83 -12.16 5.62
CA GLY A 220 5.15 -11.95 5.03
C GLY A 220 6.18 -11.39 6.01
N LEU A 221 5.79 -10.46 6.89
CA LEU A 221 6.63 -9.92 7.96
C LEU A 221 6.98 -10.97 9.02
N ARG A 222 6.08 -11.90 9.34
CA ARG A 222 6.38 -13.03 10.24
C ARG A 222 7.41 -13.96 9.63
N SER A 223 7.21 -14.35 8.36
CA SER A 223 8.18 -15.15 7.61
C SER A 223 9.53 -14.41 7.51
N TYR A 224 9.50 -13.10 7.28
CA TYR A 224 10.67 -12.25 7.26
C TYR A 224 11.38 -12.23 8.64
N ALA A 225 10.64 -12.05 9.73
CA ALA A 225 11.14 -12.08 11.10
C ALA A 225 11.80 -13.43 11.44
N ASP A 226 11.19 -14.54 11.03
CA ASP A 226 11.75 -15.89 11.19
C ASP A 226 13.09 -16.04 10.49
N ARG A 227 13.22 -15.53 9.25
CA ARG A 227 14.51 -15.52 8.52
C ARG A 227 15.57 -14.71 9.24
N LEU A 228 15.18 -13.62 9.90
CA LEU A 228 16.08 -12.79 10.70
C LEU A 228 16.42 -13.37 12.08
N GLY A 229 15.78 -14.49 12.48
CA GLY A 229 15.93 -15.07 13.82
C GLY A 229 15.20 -14.27 14.91
N LEU A 230 14.13 -13.55 14.56
CA LEU A 230 13.33 -12.67 15.40
C LEU A 230 11.88 -13.15 15.56
N SER A 231 11.65 -14.45 15.49
CA SER A 231 10.32 -15.10 15.55
C SER A 231 9.47 -14.71 16.75
N ASP A 232 10.10 -14.29 17.85
CA ASP A 232 9.43 -13.87 19.09
C ASP A 232 8.87 -12.44 19.05
N ARG A 233 9.13 -11.67 17.98
CA ARG A 233 8.63 -10.30 17.82
C ARG A 233 7.20 -10.27 17.26
N THR A 234 6.42 -9.29 17.72
CA THR A 234 5.14 -8.95 17.10
C THR A 234 5.38 -8.21 15.78
N CYS A 235 4.52 -8.42 14.78
CA CYS A 235 4.62 -7.71 13.49
C CYS A 235 3.58 -6.59 13.43
N ARG A 236 3.99 -5.40 13.00
CA ARG A 236 3.13 -4.24 12.74
C ARG A 236 3.32 -3.74 11.31
N TYR A 237 2.28 -3.11 10.79
CA TYR A 237 2.25 -2.55 9.45
C TYR A 237 1.71 -1.12 9.47
N VAL A 238 2.49 -0.20 8.92
CA VAL A 238 2.24 1.24 8.98
C VAL A 238 2.26 1.85 7.58
N TRP A 239 1.30 2.73 7.31
CA TRP A 239 1.28 3.56 6.10
C TRP A 239 1.65 5.01 6.40
N VAL A 240 2.47 5.58 5.52
CA VAL A 240 2.87 6.98 5.58
C VAL A 240 2.52 7.66 4.25
N PRO A 241 1.56 8.62 4.21
CA PRO A 241 1.20 9.31 2.99
C PRO A 241 2.26 10.36 2.60
N LEU A 242 2.71 10.37 1.35
CA LEU A 242 3.74 11.30 0.86
C LEU A 242 3.23 12.36 -0.14
N ALA A 243 2.02 12.22 -0.66
CA ALA A 243 1.43 13.15 -1.63
C ALA A 243 0.03 13.63 -1.21
N ASP A 244 -0.33 13.52 0.06
CA ASP A 244 -1.62 13.99 0.55
C ASP A 244 -1.69 15.53 0.53
N ARG A 245 -2.42 16.05 -0.45
CA ARG A 245 -2.58 17.49 -0.66
C ARG A 245 -3.49 18.15 0.38
N SER A 246 -4.28 17.38 1.12
CA SER A 246 -5.19 17.93 2.14
C SER A 246 -4.42 18.59 3.30
N GLU A 247 -3.20 18.12 3.56
CA GLU A 247 -2.30 18.59 4.60
C GLU A 247 -1.23 19.57 4.09
N THR A 248 -1.28 19.95 2.81
CA THR A 248 -0.31 20.89 2.21
C THR A 248 -0.88 22.31 2.18
N SER A 249 -0.15 23.27 2.76
CA SER A 249 -0.50 24.69 2.70
C SER A 249 0.59 25.52 2.01
N ILE A 250 0.16 26.49 1.21
CA ILE A 250 1.05 27.33 0.41
C ILE A 250 0.98 28.78 0.90
N ASN A 251 2.12 29.31 1.36
CA ASN A 251 2.26 30.72 1.64
C ASN A 251 2.79 31.45 0.40
N TRP A 252 1.87 31.95 -0.42
CA TRP A 252 2.17 32.65 -1.69
C TRP A 252 3.02 33.92 -1.51
N VAL A 253 2.99 34.56 -0.33
CA VAL A 253 3.75 35.79 -0.06
C VAL A 253 5.21 35.49 0.22
N ARG A 254 5.47 34.41 0.97
CA ARG A 254 6.81 33.97 1.34
C ARG A 254 7.36 32.92 0.39
N GLU A 255 6.55 32.47 -0.57
CA GLU A 255 6.91 31.41 -1.50
C GLU A 255 7.32 30.10 -0.78
N THR A 256 6.71 29.83 0.38
CA THR A 256 6.99 28.66 1.23
C THR A 256 5.83 27.67 1.17
N VAL A 257 6.17 26.40 1.35
CA VAL A 257 5.22 25.29 1.48
C VAL A 257 5.40 24.71 2.87
N GLU A 258 4.29 24.53 3.56
CA GLU A 258 4.21 23.85 4.85
C GLU A 258 3.33 22.61 4.68
N THR A 259 3.71 21.49 5.28
CA THR A 259 2.94 20.25 5.21
C THR A 259 3.02 19.49 6.52
N SER A 260 1.93 18.82 6.87
CA SER A 260 1.84 17.81 7.93
C SER A 260 1.68 16.44 7.30
N LEU A 261 2.01 15.38 8.07
CA LEU A 261 1.73 14.00 7.70
C LEU A 261 0.90 13.34 8.80
N GLU A 262 -0.02 12.47 8.40
CA GLU A 262 -0.75 11.59 9.31
C GLU A 262 -0.33 10.15 9.03
N VAL A 263 0.29 9.51 10.03
CA VAL A 263 0.73 8.11 9.93
C VAL A 263 -0.42 7.22 10.39
N ALA A 264 -0.71 6.17 9.62
CA ALA A 264 -1.76 5.20 9.94
C ALA A 264 -1.13 3.85 10.30
N ASP A 265 -1.32 3.40 11.54
CA ASP A 265 -1.00 2.03 11.94
C ASP A 265 -2.19 1.12 11.63
N LEU A 266 -2.02 0.27 10.61
CA LEU A 266 -3.06 -0.67 10.18
C LEU A 266 -3.22 -1.83 11.16
N THR A 267 -2.17 -2.11 11.94
CA THR A 267 -2.16 -3.19 12.92
C THR A 267 -2.98 -2.85 14.15
N ASP A 268 -3.15 -1.57 14.50
CA ASP A 268 -4.00 -1.17 15.64
C ASP A 268 -5.46 -1.59 15.42
N VAL A 269 -5.95 -1.47 14.18
CA VAL A 269 -7.32 -1.86 13.80
C VAL A 269 -7.42 -3.36 13.51
N TYR A 270 -6.38 -3.95 12.92
CA TYR A 270 -6.32 -5.36 12.53
C TYR A 270 -6.03 -6.32 13.71
N VAL A 271 -5.16 -5.90 14.63
CA VAL A 271 -4.65 -6.65 15.80
C VAL A 271 -4.89 -5.84 17.07
N ASP A 272 -6.14 -5.77 17.51
CA ASP A 272 -6.45 -5.12 18.78
C ASP A 272 -5.88 -5.93 19.97
N HIS A 273 -4.75 -5.50 20.55
CA HIS A 273 -4.11 -6.10 21.73
C HIS A 273 -5.00 -6.15 23.00
N HIS A 274 -6.22 -5.63 22.94
CA HIS A 274 -7.17 -5.61 24.04
C HIS A 274 -8.47 -6.35 23.69
N THR A 275 -8.46 -7.68 23.52
CA THR A 275 -9.54 -8.57 24.03
C THR A 275 -9.16 -10.06 23.93
N PHE A 276 -9.46 -10.78 25.00
CA PHE A 276 -9.34 -12.23 25.22
C PHE A 276 -9.52 -13.13 23.97
N GLY A 277 -8.41 -13.70 23.48
CA GLY A 277 -8.20 -15.09 22.99
C GLY A 277 -9.08 -15.71 21.90
N MET A 278 -10.39 -15.45 21.87
CA MET A 278 -11.33 -16.01 20.89
C MET A 278 -11.72 -15.02 19.78
N THR A 279 -11.55 -13.70 20.00
CA THR A 279 -11.86 -12.67 19.01
C THR A 279 -10.79 -12.58 17.93
N HIS A 280 -9.50 -12.56 18.28
CA HIS A 280 -8.39 -12.50 17.32
C HIS A 280 -8.39 -13.62 16.28
N GLU A 281 -8.49 -14.87 16.73
CA GLU A 281 -8.53 -16.03 15.82
C GLU A 281 -9.75 -15.98 14.91
N HIS A 282 -10.87 -15.42 15.37
CA HIS A 282 -12.06 -15.28 14.54
C HIS A 282 -11.87 -14.21 13.48
N ARG A 283 -11.35 -13.03 13.85
CA ARG A 283 -11.10 -11.88 12.97
C ARG A 283 -10.16 -12.23 11.82
N ASN A 284 -9.02 -12.83 12.17
CA ASN A 284 -8.05 -13.30 11.17
C ASN A 284 -8.70 -14.37 10.28
N ARG A 285 -9.40 -15.35 10.85
CA ARG A 285 -10.13 -16.36 10.04
C ARG A 285 -11.13 -15.73 9.06
N THR A 286 -11.78 -14.63 9.42
CA THR A 286 -12.69 -13.99 8.48
C THR A 286 -11.91 -13.32 7.35
N VAL A 287 -10.90 -12.50 7.63
CA VAL A 287 -10.07 -11.87 6.57
C VAL A 287 -9.37 -12.92 5.71
N ASP A 288 -8.69 -13.88 6.34
CA ASP A 288 -7.97 -14.97 5.68
C ASP A 288 -8.91 -15.81 4.82
N GLY A 289 -10.10 -16.15 5.33
CA GLY A 289 -11.11 -16.89 4.56
C GLY A 289 -11.67 -16.11 3.37
N ARG A 290 -11.80 -14.78 3.45
CA ARG A 290 -12.15 -13.96 2.28
C ARG A 290 -11.00 -13.88 1.29
N LEU A 291 -9.77 -13.75 1.76
CA LEU A 291 -8.58 -13.77 0.90
C LEU A 291 -8.49 -15.09 0.13
N GLU A 292 -8.69 -16.22 0.80
CA GLU A 292 -8.79 -17.55 0.18
C GLU A 292 -9.90 -17.60 -0.88
N SER A 293 -11.08 -17.07 -0.59
CA SER A 293 -12.21 -17.01 -1.55
C SER A 293 -11.88 -16.18 -2.79
N VAL A 294 -11.26 -15.01 -2.62
CA VAL A 294 -10.84 -14.16 -3.74
C VAL A 294 -9.79 -14.87 -4.60
N VAL A 295 -8.81 -15.52 -3.97
CA VAL A 295 -7.78 -16.31 -4.67
C VAL A 295 -8.40 -17.49 -5.42
N ASP A 296 -9.39 -18.17 -4.86
CA ASP A 296 -10.11 -19.25 -5.55
C ASP A 296 -10.89 -18.76 -6.77
N ARG A 297 -11.57 -17.62 -6.66
CA ARG A 297 -12.26 -16.98 -7.79
C ARG A 297 -11.30 -16.60 -8.92
N LEU A 298 -10.13 -16.05 -8.57
CA LEU A 298 -9.07 -15.71 -9.52
C LEU A 298 -8.59 -16.95 -10.30
N ARG A 299 -8.38 -18.07 -9.59
CA ARG A 299 -7.97 -19.35 -10.19
C ARG A 299 -9.03 -20.00 -11.07
N SER A 300 -10.30 -19.70 -10.80
CA SER A 300 -11.44 -20.25 -11.51
C SER A 300 -11.88 -19.41 -12.71
N ASP A 301 -11.04 -18.48 -13.17
CA ASP A 301 -11.32 -17.52 -14.25
C ASP A 301 -12.59 -16.67 -14.00
N GLY A 302 -12.84 -16.32 -12.73
CA GLY A 302 -14.00 -15.55 -12.29
C GLY A 302 -13.91 -14.06 -12.61
N PHE A 303 -13.80 -13.70 -13.89
CA PHE A 303 -13.59 -12.33 -14.38
C PHE A 303 -14.85 -11.61 -14.86
N ASP A 304 -16.03 -12.17 -14.60
CA ASP A 304 -17.32 -11.53 -14.94
C ASP A 304 -17.66 -10.43 -13.90
N PRO A 305 -17.73 -9.14 -14.30
CA PRO A 305 -18.06 -8.06 -13.39
C PRO A 305 -19.58 -7.89 -13.15
N SER A 306 -20.42 -8.75 -13.73
CA SER A 306 -21.88 -8.61 -13.72
C SER A 306 -22.51 -8.56 -12.33
N GLU A 307 -21.87 -9.17 -11.32
CA GLU A 307 -22.36 -9.20 -9.93
C GLU A 307 -22.47 -7.80 -9.30
N ARG A 308 -21.62 -6.85 -9.73
CA ARG A 308 -21.53 -5.49 -9.18
C ARG A 308 -21.47 -4.42 -10.26
N TRP A 309 -22.07 -4.71 -11.41
CA TRP A 309 -21.87 -3.88 -12.59
C TRP A 309 -22.31 -2.42 -12.39
N ASP A 310 -23.43 -2.19 -11.72
CA ASP A 310 -23.95 -0.83 -11.48
C ASP A 310 -22.95 0.00 -10.66
N ASP A 311 -22.43 -0.56 -9.55
CA ASP A 311 -21.43 0.09 -8.71
C ASP A 311 -20.10 0.32 -9.48
N ILE A 312 -19.65 -0.68 -10.25
CA ILE A 312 -18.44 -0.61 -11.06
C ILE A 312 -18.52 0.48 -12.13
N VAL A 313 -19.68 0.61 -12.80
CA VAL A 313 -19.89 1.64 -13.84
C VAL A 313 -19.85 3.03 -13.25
N ASP A 314 -20.44 3.22 -12.07
CA ASP A 314 -20.53 4.53 -11.44
C ASP A 314 -19.20 4.95 -10.79
N GLU A 315 -18.47 4.01 -10.17
CA GLU A 315 -17.30 4.34 -9.35
C GLU A 315 -15.95 4.06 -10.04
N VAL A 316 -15.84 2.99 -10.82
CA VAL A 316 -14.56 2.49 -11.34
C VAL A 316 -14.37 2.86 -12.81
N CYS A 317 -15.39 2.66 -13.66
CA CYS A 317 -15.31 2.95 -15.08
C CYS A 317 -14.93 4.39 -15.45
N PRO A 318 -15.29 5.47 -14.70
CA PRO A 318 -14.96 6.83 -15.10
C PRO A 318 -13.45 7.11 -15.21
N ALA A 319 -12.63 6.41 -14.42
CA ALA A 319 -11.17 6.54 -14.40
C ALA A 319 -10.45 5.32 -15.01
N CYS A 320 -11.18 4.32 -15.52
CA CYS A 320 -10.61 3.08 -16.04
C CYS A 320 -9.98 3.29 -17.43
N GLU A 321 -8.69 3.00 -17.55
CA GLU A 321 -7.93 3.07 -18.81
C GLU A 321 -8.43 2.07 -19.87
N TYR A 322 -8.96 0.93 -19.43
CA TYR A 322 -9.47 -0.13 -20.32
C TYR A 322 -10.91 0.11 -20.79
N ARG A 323 -11.55 1.20 -20.38
CA ARG A 323 -12.96 1.49 -20.69
C ARG A 323 -13.29 1.38 -22.18
N VAL A 324 -12.34 1.74 -23.05
CA VAL A 324 -12.52 1.74 -24.52
C VAL A 324 -12.51 0.34 -25.16
N CYS A 325 -11.89 -0.65 -24.50
CA CYS A 325 -11.84 -2.05 -24.96
C CYS A 325 -12.70 -3.00 -24.13
N CYS A 326 -13.29 -2.52 -23.03
CA CYS A 326 -14.19 -3.27 -22.17
C CYS A 326 -15.52 -3.58 -22.87
N GLY A 327 -15.81 -4.86 -23.08
CA GLY A 327 -17.00 -5.32 -23.79
C GLY A 327 -18.30 -5.01 -23.04
N GLU A 328 -18.28 -5.14 -21.72
CA GLU A 328 -19.40 -4.82 -20.84
C GLU A 328 -19.74 -3.33 -20.89
N TYR A 329 -18.72 -2.47 -20.77
CA TYR A 329 -18.88 -1.02 -20.80
C TYR A 329 -19.43 -0.54 -22.15
N VAL A 330 -18.81 -1.00 -23.25
CA VAL A 330 -19.29 -0.68 -24.60
C VAL A 330 -20.71 -1.20 -24.81
N GLY A 331 -21.02 -2.39 -24.29
CA GLY A 331 -22.35 -2.99 -24.33
C GLY A 331 -23.41 -2.12 -23.66
N THR A 332 -23.13 -1.55 -22.49
CA THR A 332 -24.01 -0.61 -21.80
C THR A 332 -24.21 0.68 -22.60
N GLU A 333 -23.15 1.26 -23.17
CA GLU A 333 -23.26 2.52 -23.93
C GLU A 333 -24.02 2.38 -25.25
N VAL A 334 -23.96 1.21 -25.90
CA VAL A 334 -24.67 0.95 -27.17
C VAL A 334 -26.03 0.28 -26.99
N ALA A 335 -26.39 -0.06 -25.75
CA ALA A 335 -27.73 -0.53 -25.43
C ALA A 335 -28.71 0.62 -25.67
N PHE A 336 -29.47 0.53 -26.75
CA PHE A 336 -30.60 1.43 -26.95
C PHE A 336 -31.70 1.02 -25.96
N ASP A 337 -32.06 1.91 -25.04
CA ASP A 337 -33.28 1.79 -24.24
C ASP A 337 -34.46 1.58 -25.18
N GLY A 338 -34.97 0.35 -25.20
CA GLY A 338 -36.11 -0.10 -26.03
C GLY A 338 -37.45 0.16 -25.37
#